data_AF-A0A1S8XP61-F1
#
_entry.id   AF-A0A1S8XP61-F1
#
_cell.length_a   1.000
_cell.length_b   1.000
_cell.length_c   1.000
_cell.angle_alpha   90.00
_cell.angle_beta   90.00
_cell.angle_gamma   90.00
#
_symmetry.space_group_name_H-M   'P 1'
#
loop_
_entity.id
_entity.type
_entity.pdbx_description
1 polymer ?
#
loop_
_entity_poly.entity_id
_entity_poly.type
_entity_poly.pdbx_seq_one_letter_code
_entity_poly.pdbx_strand_id
1 'polypeptide(L)'
;HLPTYPFQHHHYWLHPTPDTSSASGQSSTGHPLVASVIELADERGHVLTGQVSTTTHPWLADHAVFGTVLLPGAAMLDMVFRAGIEVGCEHVEELTLHAPLLIEEEAAVQLQVVVDDPDDSGRRTFAVYSRPTGADATTPWTRHADGALASAAPAPAAMNQPAAWPPAGATPIDLTGSYEQLGARGYDYGPAFRGLRAAWRSGDEVFAEVSLPESEQPSAHRFCLHPALLDAALHPVALGLVGEHAAGALPFTWSGVSLHAVEASSVRVRLAPAGPNGVTVAMTDASGAPVATVDALTLRAVDVTRLRGGVSPLRVDWPVLAMPSAQPAQPWRKGVVVGADPLGLCERFEGLTAADAIPDDASVDIIFLHCGSDGEDGDSLAAAHAVAERTLHQLQQWLTNPHLTHTHLVILTQHA
;
A
#
# COMPACT_ATOMS: atom_id res chain seq x y z
N HIS A 1 -37.74 -60.66 4.24
CA HIS A 1 -37.50 -59.22 4.04
C HIS A 1 -37.96 -58.48 5.29
N LEU A 2 -37.03 -58.15 6.19
CA LEU A 2 -37.30 -57.22 7.28
C LEU A 2 -36.98 -55.81 6.76
N PRO A 3 -37.82 -54.80 7.00
CA PRO A 3 -37.53 -53.43 6.58
C PRO A 3 -36.34 -52.90 7.37
N THR A 4 -35.39 -52.27 6.68
CA THR A 4 -34.28 -51.56 7.30
C THR A 4 -34.79 -50.33 8.05
N TYR A 5 -34.09 -49.99 9.14
CA TYR A 5 -34.39 -48.85 10.01
C TYR A 5 -34.67 -47.56 9.20
N PRO A 6 -35.78 -46.84 9.45
CA PRO A 6 -36.06 -45.60 8.73
C PRO A 6 -35.06 -44.53 9.20
N PHE A 7 -34.17 -44.11 8.29
CA PHE A 7 -33.26 -43.01 8.57
C PHE A 7 -34.05 -41.76 8.95
N GLN A 8 -33.64 -41.09 10.03
CA GLN A 8 -34.15 -39.76 10.34
C GLN A 8 -33.52 -38.78 9.35
N HIS A 9 -34.30 -38.35 8.35
CA HIS A 9 -33.86 -37.45 7.30
C HIS A 9 -33.65 -36.02 7.84
N HIS A 10 -32.50 -35.79 8.47
CA HIS A 10 -32.01 -34.44 8.78
C HIS A 10 -30.93 -34.06 7.76
N HIS A 11 -31.14 -32.93 7.10
CA HIS A 11 -30.19 -32.38 6.13
C HIS A 11 -29.07 -31.68 6.89
N TYR A 12 -27.92 -32.33 7.02
CA TYR A 12 -26.69 -31.75 7.57
C TYR A 12 -25.80 -31.24 6.43
N TRP A 13 -26.31 -30.28 5.66
CA TRP A 13 -25.53 -29.60 4.62
C TRP A 13 -25.14 -28.22 5.12
N LEU A 14 -23.87 -27.83 4.91
CA LEU A 14 -23.47 -26.43 5.00
C LEU A 14 -24.16 -25.68 3.86
N HIS A 15 -25.17 -24.89 4.19
CA HIS A 15 -25.77 -23.99 3.22
C HIS A 15 -24.73 -22.91 2.86
N PRO A 16 -24.41 -22.70 1.57
CA PRO A 16 -23.61 -21.57 1.17
C PRO A 16 -24.27 -20.30 1.71
N THR A 17 -23.52 -19.49 2.46
CA THR A 17 -24.00 -18.17 2.86
C THR A 17 -24.27 -17.36 1.59
N PRO A 18 -25.48 -16.78 1.42
CA PRO A 18 -25.77 -15.92 0.29
C PRO A 18 -24.76 -14.75 0.25
N ASP A 19 -24.47 -14.28 -0.96
CA ASP A 19 -23.51 -13.19 -1.20
C ASP A 19 -23.88 -11.97 -0.32
N THR A 20 -23.00 -11.64 0.63
CA THR A 20 -23.33 -10.71 1.75
C THR A 20 -23.65 -9.28 1.28
N SER A 21 -23.24 -8.93 0.06
CA SER A 21 -23.55 -7.67 -0.62
C SER A 21 -25.05 -7.52 -0.85
N SER A 22 -25.69 -8.54 -1.43
CA SER A 22 -27.14 -8.54 -1.73
C SER A 22 -27.99 -8.43 -0.47
N ALA A 23 -27.55 -9.07 0.63
CA ALA A 23 -28.22 -9.00 1.93
C ALA A 23 -28.10 -7.62 2.60
N SER A 24 -27.14 -6.79 2.17
CA SER A 24 -26.87 -5.46 2.70
C SER A 24 -27.47 -4.34 1.83
N GLY A 25 -28.30 -4.67 0.83
CA GLY A 25 -28.87 -3.71 -0.12
C GLY A 25 -27.88 -3.17 -1.15
N GLN A 26 -26.75 -3.86 -1.35
CA GLN A 26 -25.72 -3.50 -2.31
C GLN A 26 -25.74 -4.46 -3.51
N SER A 27 -25.39 -3.95 -4.68
CA SER A 27 -25.23 -4.77 -5.89
C SER A 27 -23.78 -5.23 -6.04
N SER A 28 -23.56 -6.48 -6.45
CA SER A 28 -22.22 -6.98 -6.78
C SER A 28 -21.78 -6.47 -8.14
N THR A 29 -20.54 -5.96 -8.24
CA THR A 29 -19.96 -5.51 -9.52
C THR A 29 -19.20 -6.62 -10.24
N GLY A 30 -18.90 -7.73 -9.54
CA GLY A 30 -18.00 -8.79 -10.01
C GLY A 30 -16.50 -8.43 -10.01
N HIS A 31 -16.16 -7.17 -9.71
CA HIS A 31 -14.80 -6.64 -9.80
C HIS A 31 -13.94 -6.98 -8.57
N PRO A 32 -12.67 -7.41 -8.72
CA PRO A 32 -11.82 -7.79 -7.60
C PRO A 32 -11.56 -6.66 -6.60
N LEU A 33 -11.32 -5.42 -7.07
CA LEU A 33 -10.91 -4.30 -6.20
C LEU A 33 -12.09 -3.50 -5.63
N VAL A 34 -13.24 -3.50 -6.32
CA VAL A 34 -14.43 -2.69 -5.98
C VAL A 34 -15.67 -3.54 -6.14
N ALA A 35 -15.80 -4.54 -5.28
CA ALA A 35 -16.74 -5.65 -5.40
C ALA A 35 -18.22 -5.28 -5.27
N SER A 36 -18.56 -4.11 -4.73
CA SER A 36 -19.96 -3.72 -4.49
C SER A 36 -20.24 -2.28 -4.90
N VAL A 37 -21.47 -2.01 -5.31
CA VAL A 37 -21.94 -0.66 -5.65
C VAL A 37 -23.23 -0.31 -4.92
N ILE A 38 -23.33 0.96 -4.56
CA ILE A 38 -24.51 1.59 -3.97
C ILE A 38 -24.87 2.81 -4.82
N GLU A 39 -26.08 2.82 -5.36
CA GLU A 39 -26.71 4.02 -5.92
C GLU A 39 -27.24 4.89 -4.78
N LEU A 40 -26.92 6.18 -4.78
CA LEU A 40 -27.36 7.11 -3.74
C LEU A 40 -28.79 7.58 -4.02
N ALA A 41 -29.69 7.32 -3.08
CA ALA A 41 -31.12 7.62 -3.21
C ALA A 41 -31.45 9.12 -3.30
N ASP A 42 -30.50 10.01 -2.99
CA ASP A 42 -30.65 11.46 -3.18
C ASP A 42 -30.18 11.95 -4.56
N GLU A 43 -30.01 11.02 -5.51
CA GLU A 43 -29.60 11.28 -6.90
C GLU A 43 -28.26 12.02 -6.97
N ARG A 44 -27.37 11.79 -5.99
CA ARG A 44 -26.02 12.35 -5.99
C ARG A 44 -24.98 11.46 -6.65
N GLY A 45 -25.40 10.33 -7.21
CA GLY A 45 -24.55 9.43 -7.97
C GLY A 45 -24.35 8.07 -7.31
N HIS A 46 -23.16 7.49 -7.47
CA HIS A 46 -22.86 6.11 -7.12
C HIS A 46 -21.60 6.01 -6.27
N VAL A 47 -21.57 5.03 -5.38
CA VAL A 47 -20.37 4.68 -4.60
C VAL A 47 -20.06 3.21 -4.81
N LEU A 48 -18.92 2.94 -5.43
CA LEU A 48 -18.34 1.61 -5.50
C LEU A 48 -17.41 1.41 -4.32
N THR A 49 -17.42 0.22 -3.73
CA THR A 49 -16.66 -0.11 -2.53
C THR A 49 -15.96 -1.44 -2.67
N GLY A 50 -14.82 -1.56 -1.98
CA GLY A 50 -14.09 -2.82 -1.89
C GLY A 50 -13.05 -2.80 -0.78
N GLN A 51 -12.31 -3.90 -0.69
CA GLN A 51 -11.24 -4.05 0.28
C GLN A 51 -10.10 -4.85 -0.35
N VAL A 52 -8.87 -4.41 -0.09
CA VAL A 52 -7.66 -5.03 -0.64
C VAL A 52 -6.61 -5.24 0.45
N SER A 53 -5.82 -6.29 0.30
CA SER A 53 -4.63 -6.58 1.09
C SER A 53 -3.73 -7.50 0.27
N THR A 54 -2.47 -7.64 0.64
CA THR A 54 -1.59 -8.65 0.02
C THR A 54 -2.05 -10.08 0.31
N THR A 55 -2.83 -10.32 1.37
CA THR A 55 -3.41 -11.65 1.65
C THR A 55 -4.53 -12.02 0.66
N THR A 56 -5.37 -11.04 0.30
CA THR A 56 -6.52 -11.26 -0.60
C THR A 56 -6.15 -11.09 -2.07
N HIS A 57 -5.16 -10.25 -2.34
CA HIS A 57 -4.65 -9.92 -3.66
C HIS A 57 -3.12 -10.01 -3.66
N PRO A 58 -2.55 -11.23 -3.68
CA PRO A 58 -1.10 -11.43 -3.54
C PRO A 58 -0.25 -10.70 -4.58
N TRP A 59 -0.78 -10.52 -5.79
CA TRP A 59 -0.10 -9.77 -6.85
C TRP A 59 0.20 -8.32 -6.46
N LEU A 60 -0.51 -7.73 -5.49
CA LEU A 60 -0.19 -6.37 -5.02
C LEU A 60 1.23 -6.27 -4.44
N ALA A 61 1.74 -7.32 -3.81
CA ALA A 61 3.09 -7.34 -3.25
C ALA A 61 4.19 -7.24 -4.32
N ASP A 62 3.85 -7.55 -5.58
CA ASP A 62 4.78 -7.54 -6.71
C ASP A 62 4.89 -6.15 -7.38
N HIS A 63 4.22 -5.13 -6.86
CA HIS A 63 4.37 -3.74 -7.31
C HIS A 63 4.95 -2.87 -6.20
N ALA A 64 6.28 -2.77 -6.19
CA ALA A 64 7.00 -1.93 -5.25
C ALA A 64 7.89 -0.88 -5.96
N VAL A 65 8.03 0.28 -5.32
CA VAL A 65 8.86 1.39 -5.79
C VAL A 65 9.72 1.87 -4.64
N PHE A 66 11.05 1.83 -4.81
CA PHE A 66 12.04 2.08 -3.76
C PHE A 66 11.78 1.25 -2.49
N GLY A 67 11.39 -0.02 -2.66
CA GLY A 67 11.08 -0.96 -1.58
C GLY A 67 9.71 -0.76 -0.91
N THR A 68 8.88 0.19 -1.37
CA THR A 68 7.54 0.42 -0.84
C THR A 68 6.49 -0.19 -1.76
N VAL A 69 5.63 -1.07 -1.22
CA VAL A 69 4.48 -1.64 -1.95
C VAL A 69 3.39 -0.60 -2.16
N LEU A 70 2.96 -0.43 -3.41
CA LEU A 70 1.98 0.58 -3.81
C LEU A 70 0.89 -0.04 -4.67
N LEU A 71 -0.36 0.40 -4.50
CA LEU A 71 -1.38 0.14 -5.50
C LEU A 71 -0.97 0.88 -6.80
N PRO A 72 -0.80 0.17 -7.95
CA PRO A 72 -0.38 0.79 -9.18
C PRO A 72 -1.42 1.80 -9.70
N GLY A 73 -0.97 2.85 -10.39
CA GLY A 73 -1.88 3.79 -11.06
C GLY A 73 -2.81 3.10 -12.07
N ALA A 74 -2.34 2.00 -12.68
CA ALA A 74 -3.14 1.14 -13.53
C ALA A 74 -4.37 0.53 -12.81
N ALA A 75 -4.25 0.19 -11.53
CA ALA A 75 -5.39 -0.30 -10.74
C ALA A 75 -6.39 0.81 -10.41
N MET A 76 -5.93 2.05 -10.23
CA MET A 76 -6.83 3.21 -10.07
C MET A 76 -7.67 3.42 -11.33
N LEU A 77 -7.03 3.36 -12.51
CA LEU A 77 -7.72 3.50 -13.79
C LEU A 77 -8.72 2.36 -14.04
N ASP A 78 -8.35 1.11 -13.73
CA ASP A 78 -9.24 -0.05 -13.87
C ASP A 78 -10.47 0.03 -12.94
N MET A 79 -10.31 0.47 -11.68
CA MET A 79 -11.45 0.77 -10.80
C MET A 79 -12.37 1.86 -11.37
N VAL A 80 -11.80 2.88 -12.01
CA VAL A 80 -12.55 3.96 -12.66
C VAL A 80 -13.27 3.47 -13.91
N PHE A 81 -12.69 2.57 -14.71
CA PHE A 81 -13.41 1.92 -15.81
C PHE A 81 -14.61 1.12 -15.30
N ARG A 82 -14.44 0.34 -14.23
CA ARG A 82 -15.56 -0.39 -13.63
C ARG A 82 -16.68 0.54 -13.17
N ALA A 83 -16.32 1.67 -12.55
CA ALA A 83 -17.27 2.70 -12.14
C ALA A 83 -17.96 3.34 -13.34
N GLY A 84 -17.21 3.61 -14.42
CA GLY A 84 -17.71 4.11 -15.69
C GLY A 84 -18.74 3.19 -16.34
N ILE A 85 -18.45 1.88 -16.41
CA ILE A 85 -19.38 0.87 -16.94
C ILE A 85 -20.70 0.87 -16.14
N GLU A 86 -20.63 1.04 -14.83
CA GLU A 86 -21.82 1.07 -13.97
C GLU A 86 -22.76 2.24 -14.29
N VAL A 87 -22.20 3.38 -14.67
CA VAL A 87 -22.95 4.61 -14.98
C VAL A 87 -23.11 4.90 -16.48
N GLY A 88 -22.66 3.98 -17.35
CA GLY A 88 -22.71 4.14 -18.80
C GLY A 88 -21.75 5.20 -19.36
N CYS A 89 -20.61 5.43 -18.71
CA CYS A 89 -19.55 6.34 -19.14
C CYS A 89 -18.22 5.60 -19.32
N GLU A 90 -17.96 5.12 -20.54
CA GLU A 90 -16.80 4.27 -20.85
C GLU A 90 -15.52 5.06 -21.21
N HIS A 91 -15.61 6.39 -21.26
CA HIS A 91 -14.49 7.27 -21.54
C HIS A 91 -14.05 8.03 -20.28
N VAL A 92 -12.76 7.94 -19.96
CA VAL A 92 -12.13 8.74 -18.92
C VAL A 92 -11.50 9.95 -19.60
N GLU A 93 -12.13 11.12 -19.46
CA GLU A 93 -11.59 12.37 -20.03
C GLU A 93 -10.26 12.73 -19.35
N GLU A 94 -10.23 12.60 -18.03
CA GLU A 94 -9.06 12.85 -17.21
C GLU A 94 -9.09 11.98 -15.95
N LEU A 95 -7.95 11.47 -15.54
CA LEU A 95 -7.67 10.93 -14.21
C LEU A 95 -6.35 11.49 -13.73
N THR A 96 -6.37 12.24 -12.62
CA THR A 96 -5.18 12.78 -11.97
C THR A 96 -4.93 12.07 -10.64
N LEU A 97 -3.71 11.57 -10.46
CA LEU A 97 -3.23 10.89 -9.26
C LEU A 97 -2.60 11.89 -8.28
N HIS A 98 -3.03 11.87 -7.02
CA HIS A 98 -2.62 12.83 -5.99
C HIS A 98 -1.66 12.23 -4.96
N ALA A 99 -2.14 11.24 -4.22
CA ALA A 99 -1.41 10.57 -3.16
C ALA A 99 -1.24 9.09 -3.53
N PRO A 100 -0.01 8.53 -3.47
CA PRO A 100 0.19 7.10 -3.62
C PRO A 100 -0.59 6.34 -2.55
N LEU A 101 -1.17 5.19 -2.90
CA LEU A 101 -1.79 4.29 -1.94
C LEU A 101 -0.78 3.20 -1.56
N LEU A 102 -0.25 3.28 -0.35
CA LEU A 102 0.65 2.29 0.22
C LEU A 102 -0.14 1.09 0.72
N ILE A 103 0.34 -0.12 0.44
CA ILE A 103 -0.24 -1.35 0.96
C ILE A 103 0.76 -1.97 1.93
N GLU A 104 0.50 -1.83 3.22
CA GLU A 104 1.33 -2.46 4.24
C GLU A 104 1.08 -3.98 4.28
N GLU A 105 2.09 -4.72 4.72
CA GLU A 105 2.02 -6.17 4.82
C GLU A 105 0.88 -6.57 5.77
N GLU A 106 -0.02 -7.46 5.30
CA GLU A 106 -1.19 -7.97 6.04
C GLU A 106 -2.26 -6.92 6.42
N ALA A 107 -2.04 -5.63 6.17
CA ALA A 107 -3.01 -4.58 6.43
C ALA A 107 -4.04 -4.48 5.31
N ALA A 108 -5.32 -4.67 5.65
CA ALA A 108 -6.40 -4.46 4.70
C ALA A 108 -6.76 -2.98 4.58
N VAL A 109 -7.01 -2.51 3.36
CA VAL A 109 -7.41 -1.14 3.04
C VAL A 109 -8.81 -1.16 2.43
N GLN A 110 -9.69 -0.30 2.94
CA GLN A 110 -11.00 -0.04 2.35
C GLN A 110 -10.82 0.92 1.16
N LEU A 111 -11.52 0.64 0.07
CA LEU A 111 -11.53 1.45 -1.15
C LEU A 111 -12.93 2.00 -1.41
N GLN A 112 -12.99 3.24 -1.88
CA GLN A 112 -14.21 3.84 -2.42
C GLN A 112 -13.93 4.55 -3.73
N VAL A 113 -14.79 4.34 -4.72
CA VAL A 113 -14.89 5.19 -5.91
C VAL A 113 -16.23 5.88 -5.84
N VAL A 114 -16.22 7.20 -5.68
CA VAL A 114 -17.42 8.03 -5.69
C VAL A 114 -17.54 8.62 -7.09
N VAL A 115 -18.69 8.43 -7.72
CA VAL A 115 -19.04 9.02 -9.02
C VAL A 115 -20.27 9.89 -8.83
N ASP A 116 -20.16 11.16 -9.18
CA ASP A 116 -21.26 12.11 -9.03
C ASP A 116 -22.35 11.92 -10.10
N ASP A 117 -23.49 12.55 -9.89
CA ASP A 117 -24.54 12.65 -10.91
C ASP A 117 -24.04 13.42 -12.15
N PRO A 118 -24.58 13.20 -13.38
CA PRO A 118 -24.04 13.86 -14.55
C PRO A 118 -24.37 15.35 -14.49
N ASP A 119 -23.44 16.18 -14.94
CA ASP A 119 -23.72 17.57 -15.23
C ASP A 119 -24.63 17.74 -16.47
N ASP A 120 -24.97 18.98 -16.81
CA ASP A 120 -25.82 19.31 -17.96
C ASP A 120 -25.29 18.76 -19.31
N SER A 121 -24.01 18.40 -19.39
CA SER A 121 -23.37 17.82 -20.58
C SER A 121 -23.32 16.29 -20.58
N GLY A 122 -23.80 15.64 -19.52
CA GLY A 122 -23.71 14.19 -19.35
C GLY A 122 -22.37 13.72 -18.75
N ARG A 123 -21.51 14.64 -18.35
CA ARG A 123 -20.18 14.36 -17.79
C ARG A 123 -20.28 14.15 -16.29
N ARG A 124 -19.55 13.18 -15.75
CA ARG A 124 -19.58 12.82 -14.33
C ARG A 124 -18.20 13.00 -13.72
N THR A 125 -18.11 13.72 -12.60
CA THR A 125 -16.89 13.75 -11.80
C THR A 125 -16.76 12.48 -10.98
N PHE A 126 -15.53 12.06 -10.70
CA PHE A 126 -15.27 10.95 -9.79
C PHE A 126 -14.10 11.25 -8.87
N ALA A 127 -14.03 10.53 -7.76
CA ALA A 127 -12.86 10.50 -6.90
C ALA A 127 -12.66 9.11 -6.27
N VAL A 128 -11.39 8.71 -6.14
CA VAL A 128 -10.96 7.44 -5.54
C VAL A 128 -10.35 7.71 -4.17
N TYR A 129 -10.86 7.02 -3.17
CA TYR A 129 -10.48 7.16 -1.77
C TYR A 129 -10.04 5.84 -1.16
N SER A 130 -9.23 5.92 -0.12
CA SER A 130 -8.94 4.79 0.73
C SER A 130 -8.89 5.15 2.20
N ARG A 131 -9.02 4.12 3.05
CA ARG A 131 -8.83 4.21 4.49
C ARG A 131 -8.41 2.85 5.04
N PRO A 132 -7.48 2.77 6.02
CA PRO A 132 -7.14 1.51 6.65
C PRO A 132 -8.38 0.82 7.25
N THR A 133 -8.46 -0.50 7.12
CA THR A 133 -9.52 -1.28 7.75
C THR A 133 -9.34 -1.29 9.25
N GLY A 134 -10.43 -1.13 10.00
CA GLY A 134 -10.39 -1.09 11.47
C GLY A 134 -9.93 0.24 12.05
N ALA A 135 -9.63 1.24 11.21
CA ALA A 135 -9.42 2.61 11.66
C ALA A 135 -10.69 3.18 12.30
N ASP A 136 -10.50 4.06 13.29
CA ASP A 136 -11.60 4.76 13.94
C ASP A 136 -12.48 5.49 12.92
N ALA A 137 -13.78 5.59 13.17
CA ALA A 137 -14.73 6.23 12.26
C ALA A 137 -14.41 7.72 11.99
N THR A 138 -13.66 8.36 12.88
CA THR A 138 -13.16 9.74 12.75
C THR A 138 -11.91 9.86 11.88
N THR A 139 -11.25 8.75 11.54
CA THR A 139 -10.09 8.73 10.66
C THR A 139 -10.54 9.17 9.26
N PRO A 140 -9.94 10.25 8.71
CA PRO A 140 -10.35 10.78 7.42
C PRO A 140 -9.97 9.81 6.29
N TRP A 141 -10.78 9.80 5.24
CA TRP A 141 -10.43 9.15 3.98
C TRP A 141 -9.32 9.92 3.27
N THR A 142 -8.38 9.20 2.68
CA THR A 142 -7.35 9.80 1.81
C THR A 142 -7.82 9.75 0.37
N ARG A 143 -7.81 10.89 -0.32
CA ARG A 143 -8.09 10.94 -1.76
C ARG A 143 -6.83 10.62 -2.55
N HIS A 144 -6.90 9.61 -3.41
CA HIS A 144 -5.78 9.16 -4.23
C HIS A 144 -5.88 9.62 -5.67
N ALA A 145 -7.09 9.72 -6.21
CA ALA A 145 -7.33 10.18 -7.57
C ALA A 145 -8.64 10.95 -7.68
N ASP A 146 -8.75 11.82 -8.67
CA ASP A 146 -10.01 12.36 -9.15
C ASP A 146 -9.94 12.66 -10.64
N GLY A 147 -11.09 12.96 -11.23
CA GLY A 147 -11.17 13.20 -12.66
C GLY A 147 -12.61 13.26 -13.17
N ALA A 148 -12.77 12.99 -14.45
CA ALA A 148 -14.06 13.00 -15.10
C ALA A 148 -14.26 11.87 -16.11
N LEU A 149 -15.51 11.41 -16.16
CA LEU A 149 -16.04 10.40 -17.06
C LEU A 149 -17.00 11.06 -18.05
N ALA A 150 -17.02 10.58 -19.28
CA ALA A 150 -17.97 11.00 -20.31
C ALA A 150 -18.64 9.79 -20.98
N SER A 151 -19.89 9.96 -21.40
CA SER A 151 -20.67 8.92 -22.09
C SER A 151 -20.21 8.63 -23.51
N ALA A 152 -19.57 9.58 -24.18
CA ALA A 152 -19.07 9.40 -25.55
C ALA A 152 -17.56 9.59 -25.59
N ALA A 153 -16.83 8.54 -25.96
CA ALA A 153 -15.49 8.72 -26.46
C ALA A 153 -15.56 9.53 -27.77
N PRO A 154 -14.66 10.51 -27.99
CA PRO A 154 -14.41 11.01 -29.34
C PRO A 154 -14.16 9.82 -30.28
N ALA A 155 -14.57 9.92 -31.55
CA ALA A 155 -14.28 8.88 -32.53
C ALA A 155 -12.79 8.51 -32.42
N PRO A 156 -12.45 7.22 -32.28
CA PRO A 156 -11.08 6.84 -31.96
C PRO A 156 -10.17 7.48 -33.00
N ALA A 157 -9.21 8.29 -32.54
CA ALA A 157 -8.08 8.63 -33.38
C ALA A 157 -7.57 7.30 -33.93
N ALA A 158 -7.43 7.18 -35.26
CA ALA A 158 -7.01 5.93 -35.88
C ALA A 158 -5.85 5.40 -35.06
N MET A 159 -5.99 4.19 -34.50
CA MET A 159 -5.07 3.65 -33.49
C MET A 159 -3.61 3.60 -33.96
N ASN A 160 -3.38 3.90 -35.25
CA ASN A 160 -2.09 4.00 -35.94
C ASN A 160 -1.21 2.79 -35.62
N GLN A 161 -1.87 1.66 -35.36
CA GLN A 161 -1.26 0.37 -35.17
C GLN A 161 -0.89 -0.21 -36.54
N PRO A 162 0.35 -0.70 -36.71
CA PRO A 162 0.77 -1.25 -37.97
C PRO A 162 0.05 -2.58 -38.23
N ALA A 163 -0.37 -2.78 -39.48
CA ALA A 163 -1.04 -4.02 -39.90
C ALA A 163 -0.10 -5.25 -39.85
N ALA A 164 1.22 -5.03 -39.94
CA ALA A 164 2.24 -6.06 -39.77
C ALA A 164 2.88 -5.94 -38.38
N TRP A 165 3.11 -7.08 -37.71
CA TRP A 165 3.70 -7.12 -36.38
C TRP A 165 4.88 -8.12 -36.31
N PRO A 166 6.05 -7.72 -35.79
CA PRO A 166 6.41 -6.34 -35.43
C PRO A 166 6.39 -5.41 -36.66
N PRO A 167 6.31 -4.08 -36.48
CA PRO A 167 6.29 -3.14 -37.59
C PRO A 167 7.48 -3.33 -38.53
N ALA A 168 7.23 -3.26 -39.84
CA ALA A 168 8.29 -3.42 -40.83
C ALA A 168 9.37 -2.35 -40.66
N GLY A 169 10.63 -2.77 -40.56
CA GLY A 169 11.77 -1.86 -40.34
C GLY A 169 12.03 -1.48 -38.87
N ALA A 170 11.20 -1.95 -37.93
CA ALA A 170 11.45 -1.74 -36.51
C ALA A 170 12.66 -2.58 -36.04
N THR A 171 13.53 -1.98 -35.25
CA THR A 171 14.74 -2.63 -34.72
C THR A 171 14.42 -3.30 -33.38
N PRO A 172 14.71 -4.60 -33.19
CA PRO A 172 14.52 -5.27 -31.91
C PRO A 172 15.34 -4.62 -30.79
N ILE A 173 14.75 -4.52 -29.60
CA ILE A 173 15.40 -4.05 -28.38
C ILE A 173 15.75 -5.28 -27.54
N ASP A 174 17.00 -5.39 -27.12
CA ASP A 174 17.42 -6.44 -26.18
C ASP A 174 16.87 -6.14 -24.78
N LEU A 175 16.03 -7.04 -24.27
CA LEU A 175 15.41 -6.94 -22.95
C LEU A 175 16.16 -7.75 -21.88
N THR A 176 17.30 -8.35 -22.20
CA THR A 176 18.13 -9.08 -21.26
C THR A 176 18.53 -8.17 -20.09
N GLY A 177 18.19 -8.58 -18.86
CA GLY A 177 18.45 -7.79 -17.65
C GLY A 177 17.54 -6.55 -17.48
N SER A 178 16.50 -6.37 -18.29
CA SER A 178 15.60 -5.20 -18.21
C SER A 178 14.96 -5.01 -16.84
N TYR A 179 14.50 -6.08 -16.19
CA TYR A 179 13.93 -6.00 -14.84
C TYR A 179 14.96 -5.70 -13.74
N GLU A 180 16.23 -6.10 -13.93
CA GLU A 180 17.32 -5.71 -13.04
C GLU A 180 17.65 -4.22 -13.20
N GLN A 181 17.62 -3.71 -14.43
CA GLN A 181 17.78 -2.28 -14.72
C GLN A 181 16.63 -1.45 -14.15
N LEU A 182 15.39 -1.96 -14.21
CA LEU A 182 14.23 -1.34 -13.57
C LEU A 182 14.40 -1.28 -12.04
N GLY A 183 14.84 -2.38 -11.41
CA GLY A 183 15.17 -2.41 -9.98
C GLY A 183 16.25 -1.39 -9.61
N ALA A 184 17.32 -1.26 -10.41
CA ALA A 184 18.36 -0.26 -10.20
C ALA A 184 17.84 1.19 -10.34
N ARG A 185 16.72 1.41 -11.04
CA ARG A 185 16.00 2.69 -11.16
C ARG A 185 14.93 2.88 -10.08
N GLY A 186 14.79 1.93 -9.16
CA GLY A 186 13.85 1.96 -8.05
C GLY A 186 12.50 1.28 -8.31
N TYR A 187 12.33 0.55 -9.42
CA TYR A 187 11.11 -0.19 -9.71
C TYR A 187 11.30 -1.68 -9.37
N ASP A 188 10.78 -2.08 -8.23
CA ASP A 188 10.93 -3.42 -7.67
C ASP A 188 9.75 -4.30 -8.11
N TYR A 189 9.65 -4.56 -9.41
CA TYR A 189 8.59 -5.39 -9.97
C TYR A 189 8.82 -6.88 -9.68
N GLY A 190 7.87 -7.51 -8.98
CA GLY A 190 7.78 -8.95 -8.74
C GLY A 190 7.15 -9.71 -9.91
N PRO A 191 7.01 -11.05 -9.80
CA PRO A 191 6.56 -11.92 -10.88
C PRO A 191 5.28 -11.49 -11.59
N ALA A 192 4.25 -11.03 -10.86
CA ALA A 192 2.97 -10.63 -11.45
C ALA A 192 3.08 -9.45 -12.44
N PHE A 193 4.04 -8.55 -12.22
CA PHE A 193 4.25 -7.37 -13.06
C PHE A 193 5.29 -7.60 -14.16
N ARG A 194 5.94 -8.76 -14.22
CA ARG A 194 6.98 -9.05 -15.23
C ARG A 194 6.40 -9.52 -16.58
N GLY A 195 5.49 -8.71 -17.13
CA GLY A 195 4.71 -9.04 -18.32
C GLY A 195 5.34 -8.68 -19.67
N LEU A 196 6.41 -7.87 -19.71
CA LEU A 196 7.04 -7.40 -20.95
C LEU A 196 7.81 -8.56 -21.63
N ARG A 197 7.45 -8.89 -22.87
CA ARG A 197 7.98 -10.07 -23.60
C ARG A 197 8.96 -9.71 -24.69
N ALA A 198 8.62 -8.71 -25.50
CA ALA A 198 9.44 -8.26 -26.61
C ALA A 198 9.21 -6.77 -26.84
N ALA A 199 10.22 -6.08 -27.37
CA ALA A 199 10.10 -4.68 -27.74
C ALA A 199 10.90 -4.36 -29.00
N TRP A 200 10.43 -3.37 -29.76
CA TRP A 200 11.05 -2.89 -30.98
C TRP A 200 10.98 -1.36 -31.02
N ARG A 201 11.98 -0.74 -31.64
CA ARG A 201 12.03 0.71 -31.88
C ARG A 201 11.85 1.03 -33.35
N SER A 202 11.03 2.03 -33.66
CA SER A 202 10.94 2.63 -34.99
C SER A 202 10.89 4.15 -34.84
N GLY A 203 12.00 4.83 -35.12
CA GLY A 203 12.10 6.27 -34.85
C GLY A 203 12.04 6.56 -33.34
N ASP A 204 11.12 7.45 -32.94
CA ASP A 204 10.80 7.82 -31.56
C ASP A 204 9.71 6.95 -30.93
N GLU A 205 9.15 6.01 -31.69
CA GLU A 205 8.11 5.09 -31.25
C GLU A 205 8.69 3.77 -30.76
N VAL A 206 8.04 3.21 -29.74
CA VAL A 206 8.34 1.87 -29.23
C VAL A 206 7.10 1.00 -29.34
N PHE A 207 7.33 -0.22 -29.78
CA PHE A 207 6.34 -1.27 -29.90
C PHE A 207 6.70 -2.36 -28.91
N ALA A 208 5.72 -2.91 -28.20
CA ALA A 208 5.97 -3.94 -27.21
C ALA A 208 4.89 -5.04 -27.25
N GLU A 209 5.31 -6.27 -26.99
CA GLU A 209 4.41 -7.36 -26.65
C GLU A 209 4.41 -7.55 -25.14
N VAL A 210 3.23 -7.56 -24.55
CA VAL A 210 3.05 -7.71 -23.11
C VAL A 210 2.00 -8.77 -22.85
N SER A 211 2.29 -9.70 -21.95
CA SER A 211 1.37 -10.78 -21.60
C SER A 211 1.40 -11.01 -20.11
N LEU A 212 0.21 -11.18 -19.52
CA LEU A 212 0.09 -11.57 -18.12
C LEU A 212 0.87 -12.85 -17.85
N PRO A 213 1.63 -12.90 -16.75
CA PRO A 213 2.19 -14.14 -16.24
C PRO A 213 1.11 -15.20 -16.05
N GLU A 214 1.45 -16.48 -16.22
CA GLU A 214 0.49 -17.59 -16.18
C GLU A 214 -0.31 -17.64 -14.86
N SER A 215 0.27 -17.20 -13.74
CA SER A 215 -0.40 -17.14 -12.44
C SER A 215 -1.58 -16.16 -12.42
N GLU A 216 -1.52 -15.08 -13.19
CA GLU A 216 -2.53 -14.00 -13.20
C GLU A 216 -3.55 -14.15 -14.35
N GLN A 217 -3.28 -15.01 -15.34
CA GLN A 217 -4.21 -15.22 -16.45
C GLN A 217 -5.62 -15.68 -16.03
N PRO A 218 -5.80 -16.57 -15.02
CA PRO A 218 -7.13 -17.00 -14.61
C PRO A 218 -8.01 -15.88 -14.06
N SER A 219 -7.43 -14.81 -13.49
CA SER A 219 -8.18 -13.68 -12.92
C SER A 219 -8.42 -12.55 -13.92
N ALA A 220 -7.76 -12.56 -15.09
CA ALA A 220 -7.79 -11.49 -16.09
C ALA A 220 -9.21 -11.04 -16.47
N HIS A 221 -10.13 -12.00 -16.66
CA HIS A 221 -11.52 -11.75 -17.06
C HIS A 221 -12.35 -11.00 -16.00
N ARG A 222 -11.88 -10.92 -14.76
CA ARG A 222 -12.60 -10.24 -13.67
C ARG A 222 -12.32 -8.73 -13.64
N PHE A 223 -11.26 -8.29 -14.32
CA PHE A 223 -10.90 -6.89 -14.44
C PHE A 223 -11.38 -6.32 -15.77
N CYS A 224 -11.61 -5.01 -15.82
CA CYS A 224 -11.86 -4.33 -17.08
C CYS A 224 -10.60 -4.40 -17.96
N LEU A 225 -9.45 -4.09 -17.37
CA LEU A 225 -8.13 -4.32 -17.93
C LEU A 225 -7.17 -4.65 -16.79
N HIS A 226 -6.63 -5.87 -16.76
CA HIS A 226 -5.86 -6.35 -15.60
C HIS A 226 -4.73 -5.36 -15.23
N PRO A 227 -4.65 -4.86 -13.98
CA PRO A 227 -3.71 -3.81 -13.61
C PRO A 227 -2.25 -4.12 -13.91
N ALA A 228 -1.81 -5.36 -13.67
CA ALA A 228 -0.45 -5.78 -14.00
C ALA A 228 -0.14 -5.82 -15.51
N LEU A 229 -1.15 -6.07 -16.37
CA LEU A 229 -0.97 -6.02 -17.83
C LEU A 229 -0.80 -4.58 -18.31
N LEU A 230 -1.67 -3.69 -17.81
CA LEU A 230 -1.62 -2.28 -18.13
C LEU A 230 -0.35 -1.61 -17.59
N ASP A 231 0.09 -1.94 -16.38
CA ASP A 231 1.35 -1.43 -15.83
C ASP A 231 2.55 -1.92 -16.65
N ALA A 232 2.60 -3.21 -16.98
CA ALA A 232 3.66 -3.79 -17.81
C ALA A 232 3.72 -3.18 -19.22
N ALA A 233 2.60 -2.69 -19.77
CA ALA A 233 2.56 -1.92 -21.01
C ALA A 233 3.35 -0.60 -20.94
N LEU A 234 3.59 -0.07 -19.74
CA LEU A 234 4.33 1.17 -19.50
C LEU A 234 5.81 0.94 -19.14
N HIS A 235 6.24 -0.32 -18.97
CA HIS A 235 7.63 -0.64 -18.61
C HIS A 235 8.67 -0.12 -19.62
N PRO A 236 8.41 -0.07 -20.96
CA PRO A 236 9.32 0.58 -21.88
C PRO A 236 9.57 2.08 -21.58
N VAL A 237 8.57 2.78 -21.04
CA VAL A 237 8.72 4.18 -20.60
C VAL A 237 9.61 4.24 -19.35
N ALA A 238 9.40 3.35 -18.39
CA ALA A 238 10.22 3.28 -17.17
C ALA A 238 11.70 2.92 -17.46
N LEU A 239 11.95 2.13 -18.50
CA LEU A 239 13.27 1.81 -19.06
C LEU A 239 13.91 3.00 -19.81
N GLY A 240 13.19 4.10 -20.04
CA GLY A 240 13.67 5.25 -20.81
C GLY A 240 13.76 4.98 -22.32
N LEU A 241 12.91 4.08 -22.84
CA LEU A 241 12.89 3.76 -24.27
C LEU A 241 12.07 4.75 -25.09
N VAL A 242 11.16 5.49 -24.45
CA VAL A 242 10.31 6.56 -25.00
C VAL A 242 10.34 7.76 -24.06
N GLY A 243 10.56 8.94 -24.62
CA GLY A 243 10.66 10.19 -23.84
C GLY A 243 11.89 10.23 -22.89
N GLU A 244 12.10 11.38 -22.28
CA GLU A 244 13.09 11.55 -21.21
C GLU A 244 12.37 11.71 -19.87
N HIS A 245 12.44 10.66 -19.04
CA HIS A 245 11.79 10.65 -17.73
C HIS A 245 12.81 10.38 -16.62
N ALA A 246 12.63 11.05 -15.48
CA ALA A 246 13.42 10.82 -14.28
C ALA A 246 13.25 9.38 -13.77
N ALA A 247 14.27 8.84 -13.12
CA ALA A 247 14.16 7.56 -12.42
C ALA A 247 13.08 7.64 -11.32
N GLY A 248 12.32 6.56 -11.14
CA GLY A 248 11.19 6.54 -10.19
C GLY A 248 10.00 7.43 -10.57
N ALA A 249 9.88 7.83 -11.84
CA ALA A 249 8.68 8.47 -12.34
C ALA A 249 7.50 7.48 -12.40
N LEU A 250 6.37 7.86 -11.83
CA LEU A 250 5.12 7.10 -11.87
C LEU A 250 4.08 7.81 -12.75
N PRO A 251 3.08 7.08 -13.26
CA PRO A 251 1.88 7.67 -13.83
C PRO A 251 1.32 8.79 -12.93
N PHE A 252 0.98 9.93 -13.52
CA PHE A 252 0.44 11.09 -12.80
C PHE A 252 -0.92 11.51 -13.34
N THR A 253 -1.01 11.91 -14.61
CA THR A 253 -2.28 12.25 -15.25
C THR A 253 -2.48 11.41 -16.50
N TRP A 254 -3.65 10.79 -16.59
CA TRP A 254 -4.16 10.10 -17.77
C TRP A 254 -5.21 10.99 -18.42
N SER A 255 -5.07 11.27 -19.70
CA SER A 255 -5.99 12.10 -20.46
C SER A 255 -6.50 11.34 -21.67
N GLY A 256 -7.80 11.42 -21.90
CA GLY A 256 -8.46 10.78 -23.03
C GLY A 256 -8.23 9.28 -23.07
N VAL A 257 -8.73 8.56 -22.06
CA VAL A 257 -8.61 7.10 -21.99
C VAL A 257 -9.91 6.45 -22.43
N SER A 258 -9.82 5.53 -23.40
CA SER A 258 -10.95 4.73 -23.86
C SER A 258 -10.61 3.26 -23.76
N LEU A 259 -11.52 2.50 -23.16
CA LEU A 259 -11.50 1.05 -23.14
C LEU A 259 -12.38 0.54 -24.30
N HIS A 260 -11.82 -0.30 -25.17
CA HIS A 260 -12.51 -0.83 -26.36
C HIS A 260 -12.88 -2.30 -26.22
N ALA A 261 -12.11 -3.05 -25.44
CA ALA A 261 -12.36 -4.46 -25.14
C ALA A 261 -11.90 -4.79 -23.71
N VAL A 262 -12.58 -5.74 -23.09
CA VAL A 262 -12.28 -6.27 -21.76
C VAL A 262 -11.60 -7.64 -21.84
N GLU A 263 -11.11 -8.13 -20.70
CA GLU A 263 -10.60 -9.50 -20.52
C GLU A 263 -9.31 -9.83 -21.30
N ALA A 264 -8.60 -8.84 -21.82
CA ALA A 264 -7.33 -9.05 -22.49
C ALA A 264 -6.28 -9.62 -21.51
N SER A 265 -5.63 -10.73 -21.89
CA SER A 265 -4.51 -11.34 -21.15
C SER A 265 -3.15 -11.10 -21.82
N SER A 266 -3.17 -10.63 -23.06
CA SER A 266 -1.99 -10.24 -23.82
C SER A 266 -2.33 -9.11 -24.78
N VAL A 267 -1.40 -8.17 -24.93
CA VAL A 267 -1.56 -6.99 -25.76
C VAL A 267 -0.29 -6.66 -26.55
N ARG A 268 -0.51 -6.03 -27.69
CA ARG A 268 0.49 -5.33 -28.49
C ARG A 268 0.34 -3.84 -28.22
N VAL A 269 1.41 -3.21 -27.79
CA VAL A 269 1.43 -1.83 -27.33
C VAL A 269 2.26 -1.00 -28.30
N ARG A 270 1.72 0.16 -28.68
CA ARG A 270 2.46 1.23 -29.37
C ARG A 270 2.54 2.41 -28.42
N LEU A 271 3.76 2.89 -28.19
CA LEU A 271 4.09 4.03 -27.35
C LEU A 271 4.77 5.09 -28.22
N ALA A 272 4.28 6.32 -28.16
CA ALA A 272 4.88 7.45 -28.87
C ALA A 272 4.90 8.72 -28.01
N PRO A 273 5.88 9.62 -28.16
CA PRO A 273 5.93 10.86 -27.40
C PRO A 273 4.68 11.73 -27.60
N ALA A 274 4.20 12.35 -26.52
CA ALA A 274 3.06 13.26 -26.50
C ALA A 274 3.45 14.59 -25.81
N GLY A 275 4.32 15.36 -26.45
CA GLY A 275 4.91 16.56 -25.87
C GLY A 275 6.10 16.28 -24.93
N PRO A 276 6.51 17.24 -24.07
CA PRO A 276 7.78 17.16 -23.33
C PRO A 276 7.84 16.02 -22.31
N ASN A 277 6.72 15.70 -21.66
CA ASN A 277 6.63 14.75 -20.54
C ASN A 277 5.48 13.74 -20.70
N GLY A 278 4.88 13.68 -21.89
CA GLY A 278 3.71 12.84 -22.15
C GLY A 278 4.05 11.67 -23.08
N VAL A 279 3.28 10.60 -22.98
CA VAL A 279 3.34 9.43 -23.86
C VAL A 279 1.92 9.06 -24.28
N THR A 280 1.70 8.82 -25.57
CA THR A 280 0.47 8.20 -26.09
C THR A 280 0.58 6.69 -25.98
N VAL A 281 -0.52 6.01 -25.67
CA VAL A 281 -0.55 4.54 -25.56
C VAL A 281 -1.68 3.99 -26.42
N ALA A 282 -1.36 3.06 -27.31
CA ALA A 282 -2.35 2.32 -28.08
C ALA A 282 -2.14 0.81 -27.90
N MET A 283 -3.16 0.13 -27.38
CA MET A 283 -3.14 -1.30 -27.06
C MET A 283 -4.11 -2.05 -27.96
N THR A 284 -3.62 -3.12 -28.58
CA THR A 284 -4.44 -4.06 -29.37
C THR A 284 -4.19 -5.48 -28.91
N ASP A 285 -5.07 -6.40 -29.28
CA ASP A 285 -4.85 -7.84 -29.09
C ASP A 285 -3.92 -8.41 -30.17
N ALA A 286 -3.70 -9.74 -30.15
CA ALA A 286 -2.88 -10.42 -31.15
C ALA A 286 -3.45 -10.40 -32.58
N SER A 287 -4.75 -10.14 -32.74
CA SER A 287 -5.42 -9.98 -34.03
C SER A 287 -5.34 -8.54 -34.57
N GLY A 288 -4.92 -7.58 -33.73
CA GLY A 288 -4.93 -6.15 -34.03
C GLY A 288 -6.23 -5.45 -33.66
N ALA A 289 -7.15 -6.14 -32.98
CA ALA A 289 -8.38 -5.53 -32.49
C ALA A 289 -8.06 -4.56 -31.32
N PRO A 290 -8.71 -3.39 -31.27
CA PRO A 290 -8.54 -2.42 -30.19
C PRO A 290 -8.81 -2.98 -28.79
N VAL A 291 -7.94 -2.69 -27.84
CA VAL A 291 -8.14 -3.00 -26.41
C VAL A 291 -8.29 -1.72 -25.60
N ALA A 292 -7.32 -0.81 -25.67
CA ALA A 292 -7.37 0.47 -24.95
C ALA A 292 -6.54 1.54 -25.67
N THR A 293 -6.94 2.80 -25.52
CA THR A 293 -6.18 3.96 -26.01
C THR A 293 -6.05 5.01 -24.92
N VAL A 294 -4.89 5.66 -24.85
CA VAL A 294 -4.57 6.78 -23.96
C VAL A 294 -4.02 7.91 -24.82
N ASP A 295 -4.74 9.03 -24.90
CA ASP A 295 -4.33 10.18 -25.70
C ASP A 295 -3.09 10.86 -25.14
N ALA A 296 -2.97 10.94 -23.81
CA ALA A 296 -1.74 11.34 -23.15
C ALA A 296 -1.63 10.77 -21.73
N LEU A 297 -0.49 10.17 -21.43
CA LEU A 297 -0.06 9.81 -20.09
C LEU A 297 1.13 10.69 -19.71
N THR A 298 1.00 11.49 -18.66
CA THR A 298 2.12 12.21 -18.07
C THR A 298 2.68 11.45 -16.88
N LEU A 299 4.01 11.43 -16.77
CA LEU A 299 4.71 10.81 -15.67
C LEU A 299 5.38 11.85 -14.79
N ARG A 300 5.44 11.59 -13.48
CA ARG A 300 6.05 12.47 -12.50
C ARG A 300 6.95 11.70 -11.56
N ALA A 301 8.15 12.23 -11.32
CA ALA A 301 9.06 11.72 -10.29
C ALA A 301 8.37 11.75 -8.93
N VAL A 302 8.42 10.62 -8.21
CA VAL A 302 7.90 10.56 -6.86
C VAL A 302 8.97 10.99 -5.87
N ASP A 303 8.57 11.81 -4.91
CA ASP A 303 9.40 12.12 -3.75
C ASP A 303 9.49 10.88 -2.85
N VAL A 304 10.65 10.22 -2.84
CA VAL A 304 10.92 9.00 -2.08
C VAL A 304 10.63 9.19 -0.58
N THR A 305 10.75 10.41 -0.06
CA THR A 305 10.42 10.70 1.35
C THR A 305 8.92 10.54 1.63
N ARG A 306 8.06 10.74 0.63
CA ARG A 306 6.60 10.51 0.73
C ARG A 306 6.23 9.04 0.65
N LEU A 307 7.03 8.22 -0.04
CA LEU A 307 6.80 6.76 -0.17
C LEU A 307 7.20 5.99 1.09
N ARG A 308 8.13 6.51 1.88
CA ARG A 308 8.53 5.87 3.14
C ARG A 308 7.51 6.03 4.27
N GLY A 309 6.33 6.57 3.95
CA GLY A 309 5.29 6.90 4.92
C GLY A 309 5.73 8.04 5.83
N GLY A 310 4.77 8.76 6.39
CA GLY A 310 5.01 9.74 7.45
C GLY A 310 5.47 9.08 8.75
N VAL A 311 6.60 8.38 8.74
CA VAL A 311 7.37 8.15 9.95
C VAL A 311 7.79 9.52 10.44
N SER A 312 7.33 9.86 11.64
CA SER A 312 7.99 10.85 12.49
C SER A 312 9.50 10.77 12.25
N PRO A 313 10.23 11.90 12.05
CA PRO A 313 11.66 11.90 11.75
C PRO A 313 12.55 11.27 12.85
N LEU A 314 11.92 10.68 13.87
CA LEU A 314 12.51 10.04 15.02
C LEU A 314 12.03 8.58 15.06
N ARG A 315 12.95 7.65 14.82
CA ARG A 315 12.81 6.24 15.21
C ARG A 315 13.63 6.02 16.49
N VAL A 316 13.05 5.41 17.50
CA VAL A 316 13.82 4.89 18.64
C VAL A 316 14.55 3.63 18.15
N ASP A 317 15.87 3.74 18.05
CA ASP A 317 16.74 2.61 17.77
C ASP A 317 17.32 2.12 19.09
N TRP A 318 17.17 0.83 19.39
CA TRP A 318 17.78 0.18 20.55
C TRP A 318 18.96 -0.69 20.07
N PRO A 319 20.11 -0.09 19.74
CA PRO A 319 21.27 -0.87 19.35
C PRO A 319 21.78 -1.67 20.55
N VAL A 320 22.02 -2.96 20.34
CA VAL A 320 22.67 -3.82 21.35
C VAL A 320 24.12 -3.35 21.50
N LEU A 321 24.39 -2.63 22.58
CA LEU A 321 25.75 -2.25 22.95
C LEU A 321 26.47 -3.49 23.49
N ALA A 322 27.63 -3.81 22.90
CA ALA A 322 28.50 -4.84 23.44
C ALA A 322 28.92 -4.44 24.87
N MET A 323 28.44 -5.19 25.86
CA MET A 323 28.84 -5.02 27.25
C MET A 323 30.37 -5.09 27.35
N PRO A 324 31.05 -4.05 27.85
CA PRO A 324 32.49 -4.13 28.09
C PRO A 324 32.76 -5.31 29.03
N SER A 325 33.81 -6.09 28.73
CA SER A 325 34.25 -7.19 29.59
C SER A 325 34.39 -6.67 31.02
N ALA A 326 33.70 -7.31 31.98
CA ALA A 326 33.64 -6.88 33.36
C ALA A 326 35.06 -6.60 33.92
N GLN A 327 35.43 -5.32 33.99
CA GLN A 327 36.54 -4.90 34.82
C GLN A 327 36.06 -5.00 36.27
N PRO A 328 36.91 -5.38 37.24
CA PRO A 328 36.53 -5.33 38.64
C PRO A 328 36.16 -3.89 38.99
N ALA A 329 34.86 -3.64 39.14
CA ALA A 329 34.34 -2.34 39.55
C ALA A 329 34.88 -2.02 40.95
N GLN A 330 35.15 -0.75 41.22
CA GLN A 330 35.30 -0.33 42.60
C GLN A 330 33.98 -0.62 43.32
N PRO A 331 34.00 -1.23 44.51
CA PRO A 331 32.78 -1.45 45.27
C PRO A 331 32.13 -0.10 45.57
N TRP A 332 30.83 0.02 45.31
CA TRP A 332 30.04 1.13 45.84
C TRP A 332 30.12 1.11 47.37
N ARG A 333 30.20 2.29 47.99
CA ARG A 333 30.22 2.44 49.45
C ARG A 333 28.83 2.68 50.00
N LYS A 334 27.98 3.33 49.21
CA LYS A 334 26.59 3.63 49.58
C LYS A 334 25.71 3.60 48.34
N GLY A 335 24.61 2.83 48.40
CA GLY A 335 23.61 2.81 47.34
C GLY A 335 22.19 2.79 47.87
N VAL A 336 21.24 3.10 47.00
CA VAL A 336 19.83 3.20 47.36
C VAL A 336 18.96 2.45 46.35
N VAL A 337 17.99 1.69 46.84
CA VAL A 337 16.92 1.11 46.01
C VAL A 337 15.70 2.00 46.15
N VAL A 338 15.23 2.56 45.04
CA VAL A 338 14.09 3.47 44.97
C VAL A 338 12.87 2.71 44.44
N GLY A 339 11.82 2.65 45.25
CA GLY A 339 10.61 1.87 44.98
C GLY A 339 10.71 0.43 45.50
N ALA A 340 9.92 -0.48 44.93
CA ALA A 340 9.93 -1.88 45.35
C ALA A 340 11.29 -2.55 45.07
N ASP A 341 11.66 -3.51 45.91
CA ASP A 341 12.86 -4.33 45.77
C ASP A 341 12.51 -5.79 45.45
N PRO A 342 11.97 -6.08 44.24
CA PRO A 342 11.53 -7.43 43.89
C PRO A 342 12.70 -8.42 43.78
N LEU A 343 13.94 -7.94 43.69
CA LEU A 343 15.14 -8.75 43.57
C LEU A 343 15.84 -8.98 44.93
N GLY A 344 15.36 -8.35 46.01
CA GLY A 344 15.96 -8.42 47.34
C GLY A 344 17.40 -7.88 47.37
N LEU A 345 17.68 -6.81 46.63
CA LEU A 345 19.00 -6.20 46.54
C LEU A 345 19.49 -5.70 47.90
N CYS A 346 18.62 -5.10 48.72
CA CYS A 346 18.99 -4.59 50.04
C CYS A 346 19.47 -5.70 50.99
N GLU A 347 18.99 -6.93 50.82
CA GLU A 347 19.43 -8.09 51.60
C GLU A 347 20.71 -8.73 51.03
N ARG A 348 20.88 -8.65 49.70
CA ARG A 348 21.98 -9.30 48.98
C ARG A 348 23.28 -8.51 49.00
N PHE A 349 23.21 -7.18 49.14
CA PHE A 349 24.38 -6.31 49.05
C PHE A 349 24.46 -5.37 50.25
N GLU A 350 25.61 -5.39 50.93
CA GLU A 350 25.91 -4.44 52.01
C GLU A 350 25.98 -3.00 51.46
N GLY A 351 25.50 -2.04 52.24
CA GLY A 351 25.52 -0.62 51.88
C GLY A 351 24.36 -0.15 51.01
N LEU A 352 23.37 -1.01 50.71
CA LEU A 352 22.11 -0.65 50.07
C LEU A 352 21.01 -0.37 51.12
N THR A 353 20.25 0.69 50.91
CA THR A 353 19.06 1.02 51.71
C THR A 353 17.86 1.29 50.81
N ALA A 354 16.66 0.93 51.24
CA ALA A 354 15.43 1.25 50.53
C ALA A 354 15.00 2.71 50.78
N ALA A 355 14.45 3.35 49.75
CA ALA A 355 13.85 4.68 49.81
C ALA A 355 12.64 4.77 48.86
N ASP A 356 11.70 5.65 49.17
CA ASP A 356 10.51 5.86 48.32
C ASP A 356 10.80 6.84 47.16
N ALA A 357 11.87 7.61 47.25
CA ALA A 357 12.27 8.61 46.25
C ALA A 357 13.80 8.70 46.14
N ILE A 358 14.27 9.29 45.04
CA ILE A 358 15.68 9.56 44.84
C ILE A 358 16.22 10.47 45.95
N PRO A 359 17.27 10.05 46.67
CA PRO A 359 17.84 10.82 47.76
C PRO A 359 18.58 12.05 47.24
N ASP A 360 18.47 13.16 47.97
CA ASP A 360 19.30 14.35 47.75
C ASP A 360 20.60 14.25 48.56
N ASP A 361 21.45 13.28 48.19
CA ASP A 361 22.66 12.95 48.92
C ASP A 361 23.82 12.62 47.97
N ALA A 362 24.80 13.52 47.90
CA ALA A 362 26.00 13.37 47.07
C ALA A 362 26.92 12.22 47.51
N SER A 363 26.67 11.59 48.66
CA SER A 363 27.43 10.41 49.11
C SER A 363 26.92 9.09 48.53
N VAL A 364 25.83 9.10 47.74
CA VAL A 364 25.28 7.90 47.09
C VAL A 364 26.01 7.63 45.78
N ASP A 365 26.64 6.46 45.70
CA ASP A 365 27.42 6.02 44.53
C ASP A 365 26.51 5.41 43.44
N ILE A 366 25.43 4.73 43.85
CA ILE A 366 24.53 4.02 42.94
C ILE A 366 23.07 4.06 43.41
N ILE A 367 22.16 4.23 42.46
CA ILE A 367 20.71 4.20 42.66
C ILE A 367 20.12 3.12 41.76
N PHE A 368 19.34 2.21 42.35
CA PHE A 368 18.53 1.23 41.64
C PHE A 368 17.09 1.70 41.64
N LEU A 369 16.55 2.11 40.49
CA LEU A 369 15.17 2.56 40.35
C LEU A 369 14.32 1.43 39.79
N HIS A 370 13.32 0.97 40.54
CA HIS A 370 12.38 -0.01 40.04
C HIS A 370 11.30 0.64 39.15
N CYS A 371 11.20 0.14 37.92
CA CYS A 371 10.24 0.55 36.91
C CYS A 371 9.29 -0.62 36.59
N GLY A 372 8.48 -1.00 37.59
CA GLY A 372 7.46 -2.03 37.46
C GLY A 372 6.22 -1.66 38.27
N SER A 373 5.13 -2.37 38.01
CA SER A 373 3.89 -2.25 38.78
C SER A 373 3.95 -3.14 40.03
N ASP A 374 3.49 -2.61 41.15
CA ASP A 374 3.51 -3.29 42.46
C ASP A 374 2.40 -4.36 42.62
N GLY A 375 1.71 -4.78 41.56
CA GLY A 375 0.58 -5.72 41.64
C GLY A 375 0.24 -6.48 40.36
N GLU A 376 -0.25 -7.71 40.55
CA GLU A 376 -0.97 -8.49 39.54
C GLU A 376 -2.47 -8.11 39.62
N ASP A 377 -3.12 -8.02 38.45
CA ASP A 377 -4.55 -7.80 38.22
C ASP A 377 -5.12 -6.36 38.37
N GLY A 378 -5.02 -5.60 37.27
CA GLY A 378 -5.74 -4.34 37.02
C GLY A 378 -5.45 -3.80 35.61
N ASP A 379 -6.35 -2.97 35.06
CA ASP A 379 -6.29 -2.37 33.72
C ASP A 379 -4.86 -1.96 33.29
N SER A 380 -4.28 -2.74 32.37
CA SER A 380 -2.85 -2.69 32.03
C SER A 380 -2.43 -1.33 31.47
N LEU A 381 -3.35 -0.59 30.85
CA LEU A 381 -3.08 0.74 30.32
C LEU A 381 -2.92 1.78 31.43
N ALA A 382 -3.82 1.78 32.41
CA ALA A 382 -3.76 2.71 33.53
C ALA A 382 -2.51 2.45 34.41
N ALA A 383 -2.17 1.17 34.61
CA ALA A 383 -0.96 0.78 35.32
C ALA A 383 0.32 1.23 34.57
N ALA A 384 0.37 1.05 33.25
CA ALA A 384 1.48 1.50 32.43
C ALA A 384 1.67 3.03 32.49
N HIS A 385 0.57 3.80 32.39
CA HIS A 385 0.62 5.26 32.51
C HIS A 385 1.12 5.69 33.90
N ALA A 386 0.62 5.08 34.98
CA ALA A 386 1.06 5.41 36.32
C ALA A 386 2.55 5.10 36.57
N VAL A 387 3.06 3.97 36.03
CA VAL A 387 4.49 3.61 36.10
C VAL A 387 5.34 4.60 35.29
N ALA A 388 4.87 4.98 34.10
CA ALA A 388 5.57 5.95 33.24
C ALA A 388 5.65 7.33 33.89
N GLU A 389 4.55 7.85 34.44
CA GLU A 389 4.52 9.14 35.15
C GLU A 389 5.45 9.13 36.37
N ARG A 390 5.40 8.08 37.18
CA ARG A 390 6.27 7.92 38.36
C ARG A 390 7.74 7.86 37.97
N THR A 391 8.07 7.06 36.96
CA THR A 391 9.44 6.90 36.46
C THR A 391 9.96 8.22 35.89
N LEU A 392 9.15 8.91 35.09
CA LEU A 392 9.51 10.21 34.53
C LEU A 392 9.79 11.24 35.63
N HIS A 393 8.95 11.29 36.65
CA HIS A 393 9.15 12.20 37.79
C HIS A 393 10.49 11.94 38.49
N GLN A 394 10.80 10.68 38.77
CA GLN A 394 12.08 10.29 39.39
C GLN A 394 13.27 10.62 38.48
N LEU A 395 13.20 10.31 37.18
CA LEU A 395 14.27 10.65 36.23
C LEU A 395 14.50 12.16 36.12
N GLN A 396 13.44 12.96 36.12
CA GLN A 396 13.54 14.42 36.14
C GLN A 396 14.20 14.93 37.43
N GLN A 397 13.85 14.36 38.59
CA GLN A 397 14.52 14.67 39.85
C GLN A 397 16.01 14.32 39.81
N TRP A 398 16.37 13.14 39.29
CA TRP A 398 17.78 12.74 39.16
C TRP A 398 18.56 13.68 38.22
N LEU A 399 18.04 13.92 37.02
CA LEU A 399 18.69 14.74 35.99
C LEU A 399 18.88 16.20 36.41
N THR A 400 18.00 16.71 37.26
CA THR A 400 18.06 18.10 37.73
C THR A 400 18.83 18.27 39.03
N ASN A 401 19.22 17.17 39.70
CA ASN A 401 19.93 17.23 40.97
C ASN A 401 21.47 17.36 40.76
N PRO A 402 22.09 18.50 41.12
CA PRO A 402 23.53 18.69 40.98
C PRO A 402 24.36 17.82 41.95
N HIS A 403 23.76 17.24 42.98
CA HIS A 403 24.45 16.34 43.92
C HIS A 403 24.67 14.93 43.34
N LEU A 404 23.92 14.55 42.30
CA LEU A 404 23.91 13.19 41.74
C LEU A 404 24.69 13.05 40.43
N THR A 405 25.48 14.07 40.06
CA THR A 405 26.20 14.12 38.77
C THR A 405 27.23 12.98 38.60
N HIS A 406 27.69 12.39 39.71
CA HIS A 406 28.62 11.26 39.72
C HIS A 406 27.97 9.95 40.19
N THR A 407 26.65 9.94 40.41
CA THR A 407 25.91 8.78 40.87
C THR A 407 25.46 7.93 39.67
N HIS A 408 25.67 6.61 39.76
CA HIS A 408 25.20 5.69 38.74
C HIS A 408 23.71 5.38 38.94
N LEU A 409 22.90 5.54 37.89
CA LEU A 409 21.51 5.13 37.90
C LEU A 409 21.34 3.81 37.15
N VAL A 410 20.73 2.82 37.81
CA VAL A 410 20.35 1.53 37.24
C VAL A 410 18.84 1.43 37.23
N ILE A 411 18.26 1.22 36.06
CA ILE A 411 16.83 1.03 35.90
C ILE A 411 16.53 -0.46 35.94
N LEU A 412 15.66 -0.88 36.87
CA LEU A 412 15.24 -2.25 37.04
C LEU A 412 13.85 -2.45 36.44
N THR A 413 13.81 -3.08 35.27
CA THR A 413 12.58 -3.49 34.58
C THR A 413 12.32 -4.99 34.78
N GLN A 414 11.08 -5.41 34.56
CA GLN A 414 10.69 -6.83 34.50
C GLN A 414 10.16 -7.15 33.11
N HIS A 415 10.41 -8.36 32.62
CA HIS A 415 9.96 -8.84 31.30
C HIS A 415 10.39 -7.99 30.09
N ALA A 416 11.56 -7.35 30.19
CA ALA A 416 12.13 -6.48 29.14
C ALA A 416 12.68 -7.23 27.93
#